data_AF-A0AAD4WLL5-F1
#
_entry.id   AF-A0AAD4WLL5-F1
#
_cell.length_a   1.000
_cell.length_b   1.000
_cell.length_c   1.000
_cell.angle_alpha   90.00
_cell.angle_beta   90.00
_cell.angle_gamma   90.00
#
_symmetry.space_group_name_H-M   'P 1'
#
loop_
_entity.id
_entity.type
_entity.pdbx_description
1 polymer ?
#
loop_
_entity_poly.entity_id
_entity_poly.type
_entity_poly.pdbx_seq_one_letter_code
_entity_poly.pdbx_strand_id
1 'polypeptide(L)'
;MGGLIQAIQAPIFVRLLPKAYLMASTGGKKELEWIERVRSEGAVPLLDAENCRNGWSSPPADKFMVRGPEYLSNRVKVPAGEYLLKPLGFDWIRGSTKIGEVLKHPNSRVRKAIEDECLTVDKPFVWAFNLQVPSKDNYSAIAYFTTKEPIPEGSLMDQFLKGDDGFRNSRLKLIANIVKGPWIVRKAVGEQAICIIGRALSCKYCVSDNFLEVDVDIGSSMVASAIVHLAFGYITTLTVDLAFLIEGQTESELPEQILGAVRFSELDPAVARATEPSSSRSAGNLQSNLPTRLWKSIGQGFSHMLHPGTQENGSSLGSAHGNGIGHHEGNSEEPKKCGKNPTFSVLTASLVSSACLWAVGYTNDAKS
;
A
#
# COMPACT_ATOMS: atom_id res chain seq x y z
N MET A 1 -44.06 63.62 7.04
CA MET A 1 -45.49 63.29 7.08
C MET A 1 -45.80 62.56 5.78
N GLY A 2 -45.95 61.23 5.79
CA GLY A 2 -47.26 60.57 5.91
C GLY A 2 -48.00 60.77 4.57
N GLY A 3 -48.24 59.81 3.70
CA GLY A 3 -48.57 58.40 3.86
C GLY A 3 -49.76 58.18 2.94
N LEU A 4 -49.74 57.16 2.09
CA LEU A 4 -50.95 56.65 1.46
C LEU A 4 -50.80 55.15 1.22
N ILE A 5 -51.56 54.40 2.01
CA ILE A 5 -51.84 52.99 1.84
C ILE A 5 -53.12 52.90 1.01
N GLN A 6 -53.14 52.08 -0.04
CA GLN A 6 -54.35 51.35 -0.38
C GLN A 6 -54.01 50.00 -1.00
N ALA A 7 -54.54 48.96 -0.36
CA ALA A 7 -54.41 47.55 -0.71
C ALA A 7 -55.22 47.21 -1.97
N ILE A 8 -54.67 46.33 -2.82
CA ILE A 8 -55.43 45.56 -3.80
C ILE A 8 -55.01 44.08 -3.69
N GLN A 9 -56.03 43.24 -3.68
CA GLN A 9 -56.05 41.80 -3.42
C GLN A 9 -55.04 40.96 -4.22
N ALA A 10 -54.47 39.97 -3.55
CA ALA A 10 -53.78 38.84 -4.17
C ALA A 10 -54.81 37.77 -4.61
N PRO A 11 -54.72 37.22 -5.83
CA PRO A 11 -55.31 35.94 -6.13
C PRO A 11 -54.31 34.82 -5.81
N ILE A 12 -54.84 33.84 -5.08
CA ILE A 12 -54.27 32.52 -4.85
C ILE A 12 -54.05 31.87 -6.21
N PHE A 13 -52.79 31.59 -6.56
CA PHE A 13 -52.45 30.65 -7.62
C PHE A 13 -51.59 29.54 -7.02
N VAL A 14 -52.25 28.43 -6.68
CA VAL A 14 -51.62 27.16 -6.33
C VAL A 14 -50.85 26.69 -7.57
N ARG A 15 -49.56 27.02 -7.67
CA ARG A 15 -48.65 26.35 -8.60
C ARG A 15 -48.25 25.02 -8.00
N LEU A 16 -48.80 23.96 -8.58
CA LEU A 16 -48.25 22.61 -8.58
C LEU A 16 -46.74 22.67 -8.81
N LEU A 17 -45.95 22.38 -7.77
CA LEU A 17 -44.53 22.08 -7.93
C LEU A 17 -44.40 20.69 -8.60
N PRO A 18 -43.54 20.53 -9.62
CA PRO A 18 -43.39 19.24 -10.30
C PRO A 18 -42.74 18.20 -9.38
N LYS A 19 -43.14 16.94 -9.57
CA LYS A 19 -42.63 15.69 -8.95
C LYS A 19 -41.11 15.49 -8.92
N ALA A 20 -40.30 16.43 -9.38
CA ALA A 20 -38.84 16.34 -9.45
C ALA A 20 -38.14 16.38 -8.07
N TYR A 21 -38.76 16.99 -7.05
CA TYR A 21 -38.12 17.11 -5.73
C TYR A 21 -38.21 15.81 -4.88
N LEU A 22 -39.18 14.94 -5.15
CA LEU A 22 -39.34 13.69 -4.38
C LEU A 22 -38.49 12.51 -4.89
N MET A 23 -37.95 12.58 -6.12
CA MET A 23 -37.13 11.49 -6.68
C MET A 23 -35.64 11.61 -6.32
N ALA A 24 -35.16 12.78 -5.92
CA ALA A 24 -33.78 12.97 -5.44
C ALA A 24 -33.54 12.39 -4.03
N SER A 25 -34.58 12.34 -3.19
CA SER A 25 -34.46 11.89 -1.79
C SER A 25 -34.27 10.38 -1.63
N THR A 26 -34.79 9.58 -2.57
CA THR A 26 -34.65 8.11 -2.53
C THR A 26 -33.34 7.65 -3.17
N GLY A 27 -32.86 8.35 -4.22
CA GLY A 27 -31.60 8.06 -4.88
C GLY A 27 -30.38 8.33 -4.00
N GLY A 28 -30.32 9.51 -3.36
CA GLY A 28 -29.21 9.86 -2.45
C GLY A 28 -29.16 9.00 -1.19
N LYS A 29 -30.33 8.56 -0.68
CA LYS A 29 -30.38 7.63 0.47
C LYS A 29 -29.83 6.25 0.11
N LYS A 30 -30.26 5.69 -1.02
CA LYS A 30 -29.77 4.40 -1.50
C LYS A 30 -28.27 4.43 -1.86
N GLU A 31 -27.79 5.56 -2.40
CA GLU A 31 -26.37 5.79 -2.69
C GLU A 31 -25.51 5.70 -1.41
N LEU A 32 -25.95 6.33 -0.33
CA LEU A 32 -25.25 6.24 0.95
C LEU A 32 -25.31 4.81 1.51
N GLU A 33 -26.44 4.12 1.38
CA GLU A 33 -26.64 2.78 1.95
C GLU A 33 -25.65 1.73 1.41
N TRP A 34 -25.42 1.65 0.09
CA TRP A 34 -24.49 0.63 -0.45
C TRP A 34 -23.01 0.97 -0.14
N ILE A 35 -22.65 2.26 -0.17
CA ILE A 35 -21.31 2.72 0.20
C ILE A 35 -21.07 2.42 1.69
N GLU A 36 -22.02 2.76 2.55
CA GLU A 36 -21.96 2.44 3.98
C GLU A 36 -21.86 0.94 4.22
N ARG A 37 -22.64 0.12 3.51
CA ARG A 37 -22.55 -1.34 3.59
C ARG A 37 -21.14 -1.83 3.24
N VAL A 38 -20.54 -1.35 2.15
CA VAL A 38 -19.17 -1.74 1.77
C VAL A 38 -18.15 -1.27 2.82
N ARG A 39 -18.35 -0.12 3.45
CA ARG A 39 -17.46 0.37 4.52
C ARG A 39 -17.60 -0.44 5.80
N SER A 40 -18.84 -0.74 6.23
CA SER A 40 -19.13 -1.41 7.49
C SER A 40 -18.87 -2.91 7.48
N GLU A 41 -19.03 -3.57 6.33
CA GLU A 41 -18.76 -5.02 6.20
C GLU A 41 -17.26 -5.33 6.03
N GLY A 42 -16.38 -4.33 5.94
CA GLY A 42 -14.93 -4.52 5.93
C GLY A 42 -14.40 -5.01 7.27
N ALA A 43 -13.31 -5.78 7.27
CA ALA A 43 -12.69 -6.24 8.52
C ALA A 43 -11.96 -5.10 9.27
N VAL A 44 -11.60 -4.04 8.55
CA VAL A 44 -10.92 -2.87 9.09
C VAL A 44 -11.91 -1.70 9.09
N PRO A 45 -12.13 -1.02 10.24
CA PRO A 45 -13.10 0.06 10.32
C PRO A 45 -12.61 1.32 9.60
N LEU A 46 -13.54 2.02 8.94
CA LEU A 46 -13.30 3.38 8.43
C LEU A 46 -13.31 4.35 9.61
N LEU A 47 -12.26 5.17 9.74
CA LEU A 47 -12.08 6.15 10.81
C LEU A 47 -11.67 7.52 10.23
N ASP A 48 -11.61 8.54 11.08
CA ASP A 48 -11.04 9.84 10.73
C ASP A 48 -9.54 9.76 10.45
N ALA A 49 -9.06 10.54 9.49
CA ALA A 49 -7.65 10.51 9.08
C ALA A 49 -6.68 10.88 10.22
N GLU A 50 -7.08 11.81 11.08
CA GLU A 50 -6.30 12.25 12.25
C GLU A 50 -6.30 11.23 13.41
N ASN A 51 -7.29 10.32 13.44
CA ASN A 51 -7.43 9.30 14.48
C ASN A 51 -7.73 7.92 13.89
N CYS A 52 -6.81 7.44 13.05
CA CYS A 52 -7.01 6.24 12.23
C CYS A 52 -6.51 4.94 12.90
N ARG A 53 -6.39 4.88 14.23
CA ARG A 53 -5.78 3.74 14.94
C ARG A 53 -6.54 2.43 14.69
N ASN A 54 -5.84 1.36 14.31
CA ASN A 54 -6.40 0.05 13.96
C ASN A 54 -7.47 0.11 12.84
N GLY A 55 -7.43 1.17 12.03
CA GLY A 55 -8.44 1.45 11.01
C GLY A 55 -7.83 1.84 9.68
N TRP A 56 -8.72 2.22 8.77
CA TRP A 56 -8.36 2.86 7.51
C TRP A 56 -9.11 4.18 7.34
N SER A 57 -8.60 5.05 6.49
CA SER A 57 -9.20 6.36 6.18
C SER A 57 -8.73 6.85 4.81
N SER A 58 -9.27 7.97 4.35
CA SER A 58 -8.72 8.70 3.21
C SER A 58 -7.78 9.78 3.73
N PRO A 59 -6.48 9.77 3.37
CA PRO A 59 -5.55 10.78 3.81
C PRO A 59 -5.85 12.13 3.14
N PRO A 60 -5.44 13.26 3.73
CA PRO A 60 -5.56 14.56 3.09
C PRO A 60 -4.74 14.63 1.80
N ALA A 61 -5.32 15.22 0.75
CA ALA A 61 -4.71 15.34 -0.57
C ALA A 61 -3.39 16.12 -0.59
N ASP A 62 -3.28 17.15 0.24
CA ASP A 62 -2.11 18.02 0.36
C ASP A 62 -0.85 17.29 0.87
N LYS A 63 -0.98 16.05 1.36
CA LYS A 63 0.13 15.17 1.74
C LYS A 63 0.89 14.59 0.55
N PHE A 64 0.34 14.69 -0.65
CA PHE A 64 0.96 14.12 -1.85
C PHE A 64 1.38 15.23 -2.81
N MET A 65 2.61 15.10 -3.30
CA MET A 65 3.18 15.99 -4.30
C MET A 65 3.22 15.28 -5.65
N VAL A 66 2.56 15.85 -6.65
CA VAL A 66 2.42 15.31 -8.00
C VAL A 66 3.07 16.22 -9.02
N ARG A 67 3.32 15.73 -10.25
CA ARG A 67 3.88 16.57 -11.32
C ARG A 67 2.93 17.74 -11.61
N GLY A 68 3.45 18.97 -11.51
CA GLY A 68 2.69 20.19 -11.82
C GLY A 68 2.44 20.38 -13.32
N PRO A 69 1.67 21.41 -13.70
CA PRO A 69 1.26 21.62 -15.09
C PRO A 69 2.44 21.75 -16.05
N GLU A 70 3.51 22.44 -15.66
CA GLU A 70 4.71 22.65 -16.49
C GLU A 70 5.87 21.71 -16.11
N TYR A 71 5.60 20.59 -15.42
CA TYR A 71 6.63 19.71 -14.85
C TYR A 71 7.68 19.26 -15.87
N LEU A 72 7.30 18.97 -17.12
CA LEU A 72 8.25 18.53 -18.15
C LEU A 72 9.34 19.57 -18.43
N SER A 73 9.05 20.86 -18.19
CA SER A 73 9.99 21.96 -18.37
C SER A 73 10.71 22.35 -17.08
N ASN A 74 10.00 22.43 -15.95
CA ASN A 74 10.52 23.03 -14.71
C ASN A 74 10.81 22.02 -13.58
N ARG A 75 10.37 20.76 -13.74
CA ARG A 75 10.46 19.68 -12.73
C ARG A 75 9.80 20.01 -11.38
N VAL A 76 8.87 20.95 -11.35
CA VAL A 76 8.18 21.40 -10.14
C VAL A 76 6.97 20.52 -9.86
N LYS A 77 6.94 19.94 -8.65
CA LYS A 77 5.78 19.22 -8.12
C LYS A 77 4.88 20.18 -7.34
N VAL A 78 3.58 19.92 -7.38
CA VAL A 78 2.54 20.67 -6.68
C VAL A 78 1.71 19.74 -5.79
N PRO A 79 1.00 20.27 -4.77
CA PRO A 79 0.04 19.46 -4.01
C PRO A 79 -1.00 18.83 -4.95
N ALA A 80 -1.39 17.59 -4.68
CA ALA A 80 -2.20 16.79 -5.60
C ALA A 80 -3.62 17.31 -5.88
N GLY A 81 -4.21 18.06 -4.96
CA GLY A 81 -5.63 18.44 -5.04
C GLY A 81 -6.55 17.23 -4.88
N GLU A 82 -7.82 17.39 -5.25
CA GLU A 82 -8.85 16.36 -5.05
C GLU A 82 -8.53 15.06 -5.81
N TYR A 83 -8.97 13.94 -5.22
CA TYR A 83 -8.84 12.62 -5.85
C TYR A 83 -9.94 12.41 -6.88
N LEU A 84 -9.61 11.73 -7.99
CA LEU A 84 -10.57 11.44 -9.05
C LEU A 84 -11.65 10.43 -8.62
N LEU A 85 -11.33 9.54 -7.67
CA LEU A 85 -12.24 8.51 -7.17
C LEU A 85 -12.44 8.65 -5.67
N LYS A 86 -13.66 8.35 -5.23
CA LYS A 86 -14.03 8.37 -3.81
C LYS A 86 -13.61 7.07 -3.13
N PRO A 87 -13.11 7.11 -1.88
CA PRO A 87 -12.81 5.91 -1.11
C PRO A 87 -14.09 5.10 -0.85
N LEU A 88 -14.08 3.83 -1.23
CA LEU A 88 -15.22 2.93 -1.09
C LEU A 88 -15.02 1.93 0.06
N GLY A 89 -13.85 1.33 0.18
CA GLY A 89 -13.61 0.29 1.18
C GLY A 89 -12.15 -0.08 1.32
N PHE A 90 -11.82 -0.78 2.40
CA PHE A 90 -10.52 -1.42 2.58
C PHE A 90 -10.72 -2.80 3.18
N ASP A 91 -10.15 -3.81 2.53
CA ASP A 91 -10.12 -5.18 3.06
C ASP A 91 -8.70 -5.60 3.41
N TRP A 92 -8.58 -6.25 4.56
CA TRP A 92 -7.38 -6.93 5.02
C TRP A 92 -7.71 -8.41 5.13
N ILE A 93 -7.16 -9.21 4.22
CA ILE A 93 -7.51 -10.63 4.10
C ILE A 93 -6.25 -11.50 4.13
N ARG A 94 -6.41 -12.74 4.58
CA ARG A 94 -5.34 -13.74 4.63
C ARG A 94 -5.79 -15.09 4.10
N GLY A 95 -4.88 -15.84 3.51
CA GLY A 95 -5.17 -17.14 2.90
C GLY A 95 -3.95 -18.04 2.82
N SER A 96 -4.18 -19.34 2.62
CA SER A 96 -3.12 -20.32 2.41
C SER A 96 -2.45 -20.20 1.03
N THR A 97 -3.12 -19.58 0.07
CA THR A 97 -2.60 -19.26 -1.26
C THR A 97 -2.69 -17.77 -1.54
N LYS A 98 -1.93 -17.29 -2.54
CA LYS A 98 -2.06 -15.93 -3.06
C LYS A 98 -3.52 -15.63 -3.41
N ILE A 99 -3.99 -14.45 -3.02
CA ILE A 99 -5.38 -14.02 -3.19
C ILE A 99 -5.43 -12.95 -4.29
N GLY A 100 -6.14 -13.24 -5.37
CA GLY A 100 -6.35 -12.32 -6.48
C GLY A 100 -7.73 -12.52 -7.11
N GLU A 101 -8.04 -11.68 -8.08
CA GLU A 101 -9.36 -11.63 -8.73
C GLU A 101 -10.52 -11.55 -7.73
N VAL A 102 -10.34 -10.77 -6.66
CA VAL A 102 -11.27 -10.63 -5.55
C VAL A 102 -12.62 -10.10 -6.02
N LEU A 103 -12.66 -9.21 -7.01
CA LEU A 103 -13.90 -8.74 -7.62
C LEU A 103 -14.50 -9.72 -8.64
N LYS A 104 -13.85 -10.83 -8.98
CA LYS A 104 -14.49 -11.92 -9.74
C LYS A 104 -14.91 -13.09 -8.86
N HIS A 105 -14.45 -13.12 -7.61
CA HIS A 105 -14.80 -14.18 -6.69
C HIS A 105 -16.31 -14.17 -6.37
N PRO A 106 -17.03 -15.31 -6.45
CA PRO A 106 -18.49 -15.37 -6.22
C PRO A 106 -18.94 -14.87 -4.84
N ASN A 107 -18.06 -14.93 -3.85
CA ASN A 107 -18.33 -14.45 -2.49
C ASN A 107 -17.78 -13.04 -2.20
N SER A 108 -17.39 -12.31 -3.24
CA SER A 108 -16.93 -10.94 -3.10
C SER A 108 -18.05 -10.03 -2.58
N ARG A 109 -17.89 -9.54 -1.36
CA ARG A 109 -18.85 -8.61 -0.73
C ARG A 109 -19.00 -7.31 -1.53
N VAL A 110 -17.88 -6.82 -2.08
CA VAL A 110 -17.85 -5.59 -2.87
C VAL A 110 -18.54 -5.81 -4.21
N ARG A 111 -18.29 -6.94 -4.89
CA ARG A 111 -19.01 -7.26 -6.13
C ARG A 111 -20.51 -7.34 -5.91
N LYS A 112 -20.96 -8.06 -4.86
CA LYS A 112 -22.39 -8.17 -4.55
C LYS A 112 -23.02 -6.79 -4.34
N ALA A 113 -22.34 -5.91 -3.60
CA ALA A 113 -22.81 -4.54 -3.42
C ALA A 113 -22.86 -3.73 -4.74
N ILE A 114 -21.87 -3.91 -5.63
CA ILE A 114 -21.89 -3.29 -6.96
C ILE A 114 -23.07 -3.81 -7.79
N GLU A 115 -23.30 -5.13 -7.82
CA GLU A 115 -24.38 -5.75 -8.59
C GLU A 115 -25.77 -5.29 -8.12
N ASP A 116 -25.99 -5.17 -6.81
CA ASP A 116 -27.22 -4.63 -6.22
C ASP A 116 -27.46 -3.15 -6.60
N GLU A 117 -26.38 -2.36 -6.72
CA GLU A 117 -26.45 -0.93 -7.08
C GLU A 117 -26.52 -0.72 -8.60
N CYS A 118 -25.92 -1.59 -9.42
CA CYS A 118 -25.98 -1.54 -10.89
C CYS A 118 -27.38 -1.74 -11.47
N LEU A 119 -28.37 -2.07 -10.64
CA LEU A 119 -29.80 -2.04 -10.97
C LEU A 119 -30.37 -0.61 -11.07
N THR A 120 -29.58 0.41 -10.75
CA THR A 120 -29.92 1.83 -10.91
C THR A 120 -29.46 2.38 -12.26
N VAL A 121 -29.96 3.57 -12.65
CA VAL A 121 -29.60 4.23 -13.91
C VAL A 121 -28.13 4.68 -13.91
N ASP A 122 -27.63 5.10 -12.73
CA ASP A 122 -26.28 5.62 -12.54
C ASP A 122 -25.36 4.53 -11.97
N LYS A 123 -24.90 3.63 -12.85
CA LYS A 123 -24.06 2.49 -12.46
C LYS A 123 -22.71 2.98 -11.92
N PRO A 124 -22.33 2.60 -10.68
CA PRO A 124 -21.01 2.93 -10.17
C PRO A 124 -19.93 2.13 -10.91
N PHE A 125 -18.77 2.74 -11.04
CA PHE A 125 -17.55 2.07 -11.47
C PHE A 125 -16.61 1.94 -10.27
N VAL A 126 -16.03 0.75 -10.07
CA VAL A 126 -15.17 0.46 -8.92
C VAL A 126 -13.74 0.13 -9.36
N TRP A 127 -12.77 0.74 -8.69
CA TRP A 127 -11.35 0.42 -8.82
C TRP A 127 -10.82 -0.23 -7.56
N ALA A 128 -10.26 -1.43 -7.70
CA ALA A 128 -9.60 -2.14 -6.62
C ALA A 128 -8.10 -2.25 -6.88
N PHE A 129 -7.30 -1.87 -5.89
CA PHE A 129 -5.86 -2.17 -5.86
C PHE A 129 -5.60 -3.22 -4.78
N ASN A 130 -5.26 -4.44 -5.20
CA ASN A 130 -4.97 -5.57 -4.32
C ASN A 130 -3.45 -5.73 -4.18
N LEU A 131 -2.89 -5.26 -3.07
CA LEU A 131 -1.47 -5.45 -2.74
C LEU A 131 -1.28 -6.81 -2.10
N GLN A 132 -0.79 -7.75 -2.91
CA GLN A 132 -0.57 -9.13 -2.50
C GLN A 132 0.79 -9.25 -1.83
N VAL A 133 0.81 -9.72 -0.58
CA VAL A 133 2.02 -9.92 0.22
C VAL A 133 2.20 -11.42 0.47
N PRO A 134 2.94 -12.13 -0.43
CA PRO A 134 3.26 -13.53 -0.21
C PRO A 134 4.07 -13.70 1.08
N SER A 135 3.62 -14.60 1.95
CA SER A 135 4.34 -14.98 3.16
C SER A 135 3.98 -16.43 3.50
N LYS A 136 4.29 -16.90 4.72
CA LYS A 136 3.80 -18.21 5.20
C LYS A 136 2.26 -18.26 5.14
N ASP A 137 1.62 -17.18 5.58
CA ASP A 137 0.21 -16.90 5.35
C ASP A 137 0.15 -15.77 4.33
N ASN A 138 -0.52 -15.94 3.18
CA ASN A 138 -0.57 -14.90 2.17
C ASN A 138 -1.54 -13.82 2.63
N TYR A 139 -1.10 -12.56 2.64
CA TYR A 139 -1.95 -11.42 2.97
C TYR A 139 -2.27 -10.61 1.72
N SER A 140 -3.44 -9.96 1.73
CA SER A 140 -3.83 -8.98 0.72
C SER A 140 -4.44 -7.76 1.40
N ALA A 141 -3.86 -6.59 1.13
CA ALA A 141 -4.45 -5.29 1.45
C ALA A 141 -5.12 -4.76 0.19
N ILE A 142 -6.45 -4.60 0.23
CA ILE A 142 -7.24 -4.24 -0.94
C ILE A 142 -7.91 -2.91 -0.69
N ALA A 143 -7.54 -1.90 -1.46
CA ALA A 143 -8.17 -0.59 -1.43
C ALA A 143 -9.18 -0.48 -2.57
N TYR A 144 -10.43 -0.17 -2.23
CA TYR A 144 -11.53 0.03 -3.18
C TYR A 144 -11.85 1.52 -3.28
N PHE A 145 -12.00 1.99 -4.51
CA PHE A 145 -12.41 3.34 -4.86
C PHE A 145 -13.58 3.28 -5.83
N THR A 146 -14.39 4.34 -5.90
CA THR A 146 -15.55 4.39 -6.79
C THR A 146 -15.81 5.77 -7.37
N THR A 147 -16.43 5.78 -8.54
CA THR A 147 -17.06 6.97 -9.11
C THR A 147 -18.41 6.59 -9.72
N LYS A 148 -19.36 7.52 -9.67
CA LYS A 148 -20.59 7.48 -10.48
C LYS A 148 -20.53 8.45 -11.66
N GLU A 149 -19.55 9.35 -11.65
CA GLU A 149 -19.34 10.29 -12.73
C GLU A 149 -18.79 9.54 -13.94
N PRO A 150 -19.33 9.79 -15.15
CA PRO A 150 -18.79 9.21 -16.36
C PRO A 150 -17.32 9.56 -16.53
N ILE A 151 -16.51 8.57 -16.84
CA ILE A 151 -15.09 8.76 -17.13
C ILE A 151 -15.00 9.54 -18.45
N PRO A 152 -14.37 10.74 -18.47
CA PRO A 152 -14.31 11.54 -19.69
C PRO A 152 -13.57 10.81 -20.79
N GLU A 153 -14.19 10.72 -21.97
CA GLU A 153 -13.58 10.06 -23.14
C GLU A 153 -12.27 10.74 -23.53
N GLY A 154 -11.25 9.93 -23.83
CA GLY A 154 -9.91 10.41 -24.16
C GLY A 154 -9.08 10.88 -22.97
N SER A 155 -9.64 10.95 -21.76
CA SER A 155 -8.85 11.20 -20.54
C SER A 155 -7.80 10.10 -20.32
N LEU A 156 -6.76 10.41 -19.52
CA LEU A 156 -5.73 9.41 -19.18
C LEU A 156 -6.33 8.18 -18.47
N MET A 157 -7.41 8.37 -17.70
CA MET A 157 -8.15 7.29 -17.05
C MET A 157 -8.89 6.41 -18.06
N ASP A 158 -9.57 7.01 -19.04
CA ASP A 158 -10.23 6.29 -20.15
C ASP A 158 -9.21 5.50 -21.00
N GLN A 159 -8.07 6.13 -21.33
CA GLN A 159 -6.97 5.48 -22.04
C GLN A 159 -6.38 4.31 -21.25
N PHE A 160 -6.25 4.42 -19.92
CA PHE A 160 -5.75 3.33 -19.07
C PHE A 160 -6.70 2.14 -19.02
N LEU A 161 -8.02 2.40 -18.99
CA LEU A 161 -9.04 1.35 -19.04
C LEU A 161 -9.03 0.59 -20.36
N LYS A 162 -8.97 1.32 -21.48
CA LYS A 162 -8.98 0.76 -22.84
C LYS A 162 -7.62 0.23 -23.30
N GLY A 163 -6.54 0.65 -22.66
CA GLY A 163 -5.16 0.30 -23.02
C GLY A 163 -4.82 -1.18 -22.80
N ASP A 164 -3.64 -1.59 -23.25
CA ASP A 164 -3.09 -2.91 -22.98
C ASP A 164 -2.28 -2.93 -21.67
N ASP A 165 -1.84 -4.11 -21.25
CA ASP A 165 -1.04 -4.27 -20.04
C ASP A 165 0.33 -3.59 -20.16
N GLY A 166 0.88 -3.42 -21.37
CA GLY A 166 2.11 -2.69 -21.61
C GLY A 166 1.95 -1.21 -21.23
N PHE A 167 0.90 -0.57 -21.73
CA PHE A 167 0.52 0.79 -21.38
C PHE A 167 0.28 0.90 -19.87
N ARG A 168 -0.58 0.05 -19.30
CA ARG A 168 -0.91 0.09 -17.87
C ARG A 168 0.33 -0.05 -16.99
N ASN A 169 1.18 -1.04 -17.28
CA ASN A 169 2.43 -1.26 -16.55
C ASN A 169 3.39 -0.08 -16.68
N SER A 170 3.40 0.57 -17.84
CA SER A 170 4.29 1.71 -18.07
C SER A 170 3.86 3.00 -17.37
N ARG A 171 2.60 3.08 -16.90
CA ARG A 171 2.01 4.31 -16.34
C ARG A 171 1.54 4.17 -14.89
N LEU A 172 1.17 2.99 -14.41
CA LEU A 172 0.63 2.82 -13.06
C LEU A 172 1.69 3.17 -12.02
N LYS A 173 1.38 4.18 -11.20
CA LYS A 173 2.29 4.80 -10.24
C LYS A 173 1.71 4.73 -8.84
N LEU A 174 2.57 4.49 -7.86
CA LEU A 174 2.26 4.45 -6.44
C LEU A 174 3.14 5.47 -5.71
N ILE A 175 2.52 6.24 -4.81
CA ILE A 175 3.22 7.01 -3.77
C ILE A 175 2.93 6.36 -2.42
N ALA A 176 3.96 6.07 -1.64
CA ALA A 176 3.85 5.51 -0.30
C ALA A 176 4.54 6.42 0.73
N ASN A 177 3.81 6.83 1.77
CA ASN A 177 4.35 7.65 2.86
C ASN A 177 4.22 6.90 4.18
N ILE A 178 5.32 6.77 4.93
CA ILE A 178 5.30 6.23 6.30
C ILE A 178 5.04 7.38 7.28
N VAL A 179 3.77 7.62 7.58
CA VAL A 179 3.30 8.68 8.48
C VAL A 179 3.80 8.45 9.90
N LYS A 180 3.62 7.23 10.40
CA LYS A 180 4.08 6.76 11.72
C LYS A 180 4.81 5.45 11.53
N GLY A 181 5.93 5.27 12.23
CA GLY A 181 6.66 4.02 12.17
C GLY A 181 8.12 4.14 12.56
N PRO A 182 8.78 3.01 12.87
CA PRO A 182 10.20 2.98 13.20
C PRO A 182 11.08 3.55 12.10
N TRP A 183 12.18 4.21 12.50
CA TRP A 183 13.10 4.85 11.56
C TRP A 183 13.66 3.88 10.51
N ILE A 184 13.87 2.61 10.88
CA ILE A 184 14.39 1.58 9.98
C ILE A 184 13.42 1.28 8.83
N VAL A 185 12.11 1.29 9.09
CA VAL A 185 11.09 1.10 8.05
C VAL A 185 11.07 2.31 7.13
N ARG A 186 11.07 3.54 7.70
CA ARG A 186 11.13 4.78 6.92
C ARG A 186 12.37 4.82 6.02
N LYS A 187 13.52 4.37 6.53
CA LYS A 187 14.77 4.36 5.78
C LYS A 187 14.76 3.33 4.65
N ALA A 188 14.17 2.15 4.88
CA ALA A 188 14.04 1.11 3.86
C ALA A 188 13.07 1.49 2.74
N VAL A 189 11.94 2.13 3.09
CA VAL A 189 10.96 2.63 2.12
C VAL A 189 11.51 3.82 1.34
N GLY A 190 12.31 4.66 1.99
CA GLY A 190 12.86 5.89 1.42
C GLY A 190 12.02 7.11 1.79
N GLU A 191 12.63 8.29 1.65
CA GLU A 191 12.04 9.58 2.03
C GLU A 191 10.94 10.03 1.05
N GLN A 192 11.02 9.59 -0.21
CA GLN A 192 10.00 9.80 -1.25
C GLN A 192 9.78 8.49 -1.99
N ALA A 193 8.98 7.58 -1.42
CA ALA A 193 8.71 6.30 -2.07
C ALA A 193 7.66 6.48 -3.17
N ILE A 194 8.14 6.84 -4.35
CA ILE A 194 7.35 6.99 -5.57
C ILE A 194 7.88 5.98 -6.58
N CYS A 195 7.02 5.13 -7.12
CA CYS A 195 7.40 4.07 -8.04
C CYS A 195 6.38 3.95 -9.17
N ILE A 196 6.85 3.70 -10.40
CA ILE A 196 5.99 3.15 -11.46
C ILE A 196 5.82 1.65 -11.16
N ILE A 197 4.88 1.36 -10.27
CA ILE A 197 4.68 0.01 -9.70
C ILE A 197 4.38 -1.04 -10.76
N GLY A 198 3.75 -0.64 -11.86
CA GLY A 198 3.50 -1.53 -13.00
C GLY A 198 4.76 -2.02 -13.72
N ARG A 199 5.88 -1.29 -13.62
CA ARG A 199 7.20 -1.74 -14.13
C ARG A 199 7.98 -2.52 -13.08
N ALA A 200 7.82 -2.16 -11.82
CA ALA A 200 8.60 -2.74 -10.72
C ALA A 200 8.06 -4.11 -10.28
N LEU A 201 6.77 -4.37 -10.45
CA LEU A 201 6.07 -5.56 -9.99
C LEU A 201 5.22 -6.18 -11.10
N SER A 202 4.99 -7.48 -11.01
CA SER A 202 3.99 -8.16 -11.82
C SER A 202 2.60 -7.69 -11.40
N CYS A 203 1.88 -7.07 -12.34
CA CYS A 203 0.51 -6.62 -12.16
C CYS A 203 -0.42 -7.43 -13.06
N LYS A 204 -1.55 -7.89 -12.52
CA LYS A 204 -2.62 -8.51 -13.30
C LYS A 204 -3.86 -7.62 -13.26
N TYR A 205 -4.40 -7.31 -14.43
CA TYR A 205 -5.54 -6.42 -14.60
C TYR A 205 -6.80 -7.23 -14.90
N CYS A 206 -7.80 -7.12 -14.03
CA CYS A 206 -9.12 -7.72 -14.22
C CYS A 206 -10.13 -6.63 -14.53
N VAL A 207 -10.38 -6.43 -15.82
CA VAL A 207 -11.32 -5.42 -16.33
C VAL A 207 -12.70 -6.05 -16.55
N SER A 208 -13.75 -5.32 -16.20
CA SER A 208 -15.15 -5.60 -16.52
C SER A 208 -15.90 -4.28 -16.76
N ASP A 209 -17.19 -4.36 -17.10
CA ASP A 209 -17.99 -3.17 -17.45
C ASP A 209 -18.17 -2.19 -16.26
N ASN A 210 -18.11 -2.71 -15.04
CA ASN A 210 -18.39 -1.97 -13.80
C ASN A 210 -17.21 -1.95 -12.81
N PHE A 211 -16.08 -2.60 -13.14
CA PHE A 211 -14.89 -2.50 -12.30
C PHE A 211 -13.58 -2.76 -13.04
N LEU A 212 -12.49 -2.30 -12.42
CA LEU A 212 -11.13 -2.75 -12.66
C LEU A 212 -10.54 -3.21 -11.32
N GLU A 213 -9.91 -4.37 -11.32
CA GLU A 213 -9.03 -4.78 -10.23
C GLU A 213 -7.60 -4.89 -10.74
N VAL A 214 -6.65 -4.35 -9.97
CA VAL A 214 -5.22 -4.47 -10.18
C VAL A 214 -4.64 -5.32 -9.05
N ASP A 215 -4.31 -6.56 -9.38
CA ASP A 215 -3.57 -7.48 -8.53
C ASP A 215 -2.08 -7.14 -8.64
N VAL A 216 -1.48 -6.65 -7.56
CA VAL A 216 -0.07 -6.25 -7.49
C VAL A 216 0.70 -7.26 -6.65
N ASP A 217 1.53 -8.06 -7.31
CA ASP A 217 2.33 -9.11 -6.67
C ASP A 217 3.63 -8.56 -6.09
N ILE A 218 3.65 -8.19 -4.80
CA ILE A 218 4.87 -7.73 -4.13
C ILE A 218 5.99 -8.80 -4.18
N GLY A 219 5.62 -10.08 -4.19
CA GLY A 219 6.57 -11.18 -4.21
C GLY A 219 7.32 -11.34 -5.54
N SER A 220 6.90 -10.64 -6.60
CA SER A 220 7.59 -10.69 -7.90
C SER A 220 8.91 -9.91 -7.91
N SER A 221 9.20 -9.12 -6.88
CA SER A 221 10.45 -8.37 -6.72
C SER A 221 11.09 -8.69 -5.37
N MET A 222 12.34 -9.18 -5.40
CA MET A 222 13.10 -9.46 -4.19
C MET A 222 13.26 -8.21 -3.30
N VAL A 223 13.43 -7.05 -3.93
CA VAL A 223 13.60 -5.77 -3.22
C VAL A 223 12.29 -5.36 -2.57
N ALA A 224 11.18 -5.33 -3.32
CA ALA A 224 9.88 -4.95 -2.78
C ALA A 224 9.44 -5.92 -1.68
N SER A 225 9.62 -7.23 -1.89
CA SER A 225 9.36 -8.26 -0.89
C SER A 225 10.14 -7.99 0.39
N ALA A 226 11.44 -7.72 0.31
CA ALA A 226 12.26 -7.45 1.50
C ALA A 226 11.78 -6.20 2.28
N ILE A 227 11.45 -5.10 1.58
CA ILE A 227 10.94 -3.88 2.20
C ILE A 227 9.59 -4.13 2.88
N VAL A 228 8.65 -4.77 2.16
CA VAL A 228 7.31 -5.03 2.68
C VAL A 228 7.34 -6.03 3.82
N HIS A 229 8.16 -7.07 3.79
CA HIS A 229 8.31 -7.99 4.92
C HIS A 229 8.93 -7.33 6.15
N LEU A 230 9.90 -6.41 5.96
CA LEU A 230 10.40 -5.58 7.04
C LEU A 230 9.29 -4.72 7.64
N ALA A 231 8.51 -4.02 6.80
CA ALA A 231 7.38 -3.21 7.25
C ALA A 231 6.31 -4.05 7.94
N PHE A 232 6.01 -5.24 7.41
CA PHE A 232 5.04 -6.17 7.98
C PHE A 232 5.41 -6.58 9.41
N GLY A 233 6.70 -6.73 9.71
CA GLY A 233 7.17 -6.98 11.08
C GLY A 233 6.83 -5.87 12.09
N TYR A 234 6.50 -4.67 11.61
CA TYR A 234 6.11 -3.51 12.42
C TYR A 234 4.66 -3.06 12.19
N ILE A 235 3.85 -3.81 11.42
CA ILE A 235 2.56 -3.36 10.89
C ILE A 235 1.58 -2.85 11.97
N THR A 236 1.64 -3.41 13.18
CA THR A 236 0.85 -3.00 14.36
C THR A 236 1.26 -1.65 14.96
N THR A 237 2.33 -1.03 14.45
CA THR A 237 2.85 0.28 14.88
C THR A 237 3.06 1.25 13.71
N LEU A 238 2.75 0.82 12.48
CA LEU A 238 2.88 1.61 11.27
C LEU A 238 1.59 2.34 10.94
N THR A 239 1.72 3.58 10.47
CA THR A 239 0.68 4.28 9.72
C THR A 239 1.24 4.57 8.34
N VAL A 240 0.54 4.11 7.31
CA VAL A 240 0.99 4.20 5.91
C VAL A 240 -0.08 4.87 5.09
N ASP A 241 0.31 5.87 4.32
CA ASP A 241 -0.51 6.46 3.27
C ASP A 241 -0.06 5.92 1.91
N LEU A 242 -1.01 5.43 1.12
CA LEU A 242 -0.79 4.96 -0.24
C LEU A 242 -1.68 5.76 -1.18
N ALA A 243 -1.11 6.31 -2.24
CA ALA A 243 -1.85 6.98 -3.31
C ALA A 243 -1.53 6.34 -4.67
N PHE A 244 -2.58 6.00 -5.40
CA PHE A 244 -2.50 5.41 -6.73
C PHE A 244 -2.76 6.50 -7.77
N LEU A 245 -1.92 6.56 -8.79
CA LEU A 245 -2.04 7.53 -9.88
C LEU A 245 -1.56 6.94 -11.22
N ILE A 246 -1.94 7.58 -12.31
CA ILE A 246 -1.42 7.28 -13.63
C ILE A 246 -0.37 8.35 -13.94
N GLU A 247 0.86 7.93 -14.25
CA GLU A 247 1.94 8.86 -14.56
C GLU A 247 1.63 9.65 -15.84
N GLY A 248 1.63 10.98 -15.74
CA GLY A 248 1.57 11.87 -16.91
C GLY A 248 2.95 12.01 -17.55
N GLN A 249 3.03 11.82 -18.87
CA GLN A 249 4.25 11.83 -19.69
C GLN A 249 4.18 12.87 -20.82
N THR A 250 3.02 13.46 -21.10
CA THR A 250 2.87 14.59 -22.04
C THR A 250 2.30 15.83 -21.35
N GLU A 251 2.44 17.00 -21.97
CA GLU A 251 1.91 18.26 -21.43
C GLU A 251 0.39 18.23 -21.24
N SER A 252 -0.34 17.55 -22.13
CA SER A 252 -1.80 17.41 -22.03
C SER A 252 -2.26 16.48 -20.90
N GLU A 253 -1.34 15.70 -20.32
CA GLU A 253 -1.59 14.79 -19.20
C GLU A 253 -1.22 15.43 -17.84
N LEU A 254 -0.82 16.71 -17.83
CA LEU A 254 -0.43 17.45 -16.63
C LEU A 254 -1.43 18.56 -16.26
N PRO A 255 -1.58 18.88 -14.97
CA PRO A 255 -0.91 18.26 -13.82
C PRO A 255 -1.38 16.81 -13.59
N GLU A 256 -0.52 15.99 -13.00
CA GLU A 256 -0.91 14.65 -12.56
C GLU A 256 -2.03 14.74 -11.50
N GLN A 257 -2.98 13.81 -11.53
CA GLN A 257 -4.05 13.71 -10.52
C GLN A 257 -4.03 12.34 -9.87
N ILE A 258 -4.30 12.29 -8.56
CA ILE A 258 -4.41 11.03 -7.82
C ILE A 258 -5.75 10.37 -8.12
N LEU A 259 -5.72 9.09 -8.44
CA LEU A 259 -6.92 8.29 -8.65
C LEU A 259 -7.65 8.09 -7.33
N GLY A 260 -6.93 7.64 -6.32
CA GLY A 260 -7.44 7.45 -4.97
C GLY A 260 -6.30 7.20 -4.00
N ALA A 261 -6.53 7.53 -2.73
CA ALA A 261 -5.59 7.28 -1.66
C ALA A 261 -6.24 6.65 -0.45
N VAL A 262 -5.47 5.80 0.24
CA VAL A 262 -5.86 5.11 1.46
C VAL A 262 -4.78 5.26 2.51
N ARG A 263 -5.20 5.51 3.75
CA ARG A 263 -4.40 5.40 4.95
C ARG A 263 -4.84 4.15 5.68
N PHE A 264 -3.90 3.34 6.15
CA PHE A 264 -4.18 2.33 7.17
C PHE A 264 -3.18 2.47 8.32
N SER A 265 -3.62 2.12 9.52
CA SER A 265 -2.79 2.28 10.71
C SER A 265 -2.90 1.10 11.65
N GLU A 266 -1.76 0.69 12.19
CA GLU A 266 -1.65 -0.30 13.27
C GLU A 266 -2.44 -1.59 12.94
N LEU A 267 -2.38 -2.06 11.68
CA LEU A 267 -3.15 -3.22 11.27
C LEU A 267 -2.69 -4.46 12.05
N ASP A 268 -3.60 -5.09 12.78
CA ASP A 268 -3.35 -6.36 13.43
C ASP A 268 -3.53 -7.52 12.43
N PRO A 269 -2.48 -8.33 12.15
CA PRO A 269 -2.63 -9.51 11.30
C PRO A 269 -3.73 -10.48 11.77
N ALA A 270 -4.07 -10.48 13.07
CA ALA A 270 -5.14 -11.31 13.63
C ALA A 270 -6.54 -10.91 13.16
N VAL A 271 -6.76 -9.63 12.78
CA VAL A 271 -8.05 -9.17 12.24
C VAL A 271 -8.20 -9.43 10.75
N ALA A 272 -7.14 -9.92 10.08
CA ALA A 272 -7.22 -10.30 8.68
C ALA A 272 -8.27 -11.39 8.47
N ARG A 273 -9.26 -11.11 7.62
CA ARG A 273 -10.31 -12.08 7.31
C ARG A 273 -9.71 -13.27 6.59
N ALA A 274 -9.91 -14.47 7.13
CA ALA A 274 -9.51 -15.69 6.45
C ALA A 274 -10.34 -15.88 5.18
N THR A 275 -9.68 -16.15 4.06
CA THR A 275 -10.36 -16.63 2.87
C THR A 275 -10.59 -18.13 3.01
N GLU A 276 -11.83 -18.56 2.83
CA GLU A 276 -12.14 -19.99 2.76
C GLU A 276 -11.32 -20.64 1.64
N PRO A 277 -10.70 -21.80 1.85
CA PRO A 277 -10.07 -22.54 0.78
C PRO A 277 -11.15 -22.90 -0.24
N SER A 278 -11.02 -22.42 -1.47
CA SER A 278 -11.94 -22.79 -2.55
C SER A 278 -11.92 -24.31 -2.70
N SER A 279 -13.01 -24.99 -2.36
CA SER A 279 -13.19 -26.41 -2.65
C SER A 279 -13.51 -26.59 -4.15
N SER A 280 -12.61 -26.17 -5.04
CA SER A 280 -12.70 -26.52 -6.45
C SER A 280 -12.11 -27.92 -6.63
N ARG A 281 -12.99 -28.88 -6.94
CA ARG A 281 -12.59 -30.19 -7.44
C ARG A 281 -11.77 -29.99 -8.71
N SER A 282 -10.46 -30.19 -8.66
CA SER A 282 -9.66 -30.42 -9.85
C SER A 282 -9.24 -31.88 -9.87
N ALA A 283 -9.90 -32.65 -10.74
CA ALA A 283 -9.34 -33.90 -11.23
C ALA A 283 -8.07 -33.56 -12.04
N GLY A 284 -6.97 -34.23 -11.71
CA GLY A 284 -5.77 -34.34 -12.54
C GLY A 284 -4.89 -33.09 -12.67
N ASN A 285 -3.82 -32.99 -11.89
CA ASN A 285 -2.49 -33.30 -12.44
C ASN A 285 -1.38 -33.28 -11.37
N LEU A 286 -0.70 -34.43 -11.30
CA LEU A 286 0.68 -34.72 -10.92
C LEU A 286 1.41 -33.77 -9.95
N GLN A 287 1.59 -34.29 -8.73
CA GLN A 287 2.63 -33.94 -7.78
C GLN A 287 4.01 -33.92 -8.45
N SER A 288 4.65 -32.76 -8.53
CA SER A 288 6.11 -32.66 -8.56
C SER A 288 6.62 -32.51 -7.13
N ASN A 289 6.96 -33.64 -6.52
CA ASN A 289 7.78 -33.68 -5.32
C ASN A 289 9.19 -33.17 -5.67
N LEU A 290 9.58 -31.98 -5.19
CA LEU A 290 10.98 -31.63 -5.02
C LEU A 290 11.31 -31.51 -3.51
N PRO A 291 12.51 -31.92 -3.07
CA PRO A 291 12.73 -32.32 -1.69
C PRO A 291 12.89 -31.12 -0.74
N THR A 292 12.25 -31.24 0.42
CA THR A 292 12.35 -30.40 1.62
C THR A 292 13.74 -30.42 2.30
N ARG A 293 14.85 -30.46 1.55
CA ARG A 293 16.22 -30.60 2.10
C ARG A 293 17.16 -29.39 1.91
N LEU A 294 16.70 -28.25 1.38
CA LEU A 294 17.53 -27.04 1.23
C LEU A 294 17.26 -25.91 2.24
N TRP A 295 16.36 -26.12 3.21
CA TRP A 295 15.96 -25.12 4.21
C TRP A 295 16.43 -25.40 5.64
N LYS A 296 17.32 -26.40 5.85
CA LYS A 296 17.94 -26.68 7.16
C LYS A 296 19.35 -26.12 7.37
N SER A 297 19.90 -25.29 6.48
CA SER A 297 21.31 -24.84 6.60
C SER A 297 21.54 -23.33 6.82
N ILE A 298 20.52 -22.51 7.06
CA ILE A 298 20.71 -21.06 7.34
C ILE A 298 20.17 -20.66 8.73
N GLY A 299 19.71 -21.62 9.54
CA GLY A 299 19.07 -21.38 10.84
C GLY A 299 19.86 -21.80 12.09
N GLN A 300 21.14 -22.17 11.98
CA GLN A 300 21.96 -22.61 13.14
C GLN A 300 23.36 -21.95 13.18
N GLY A 301 23.53 -20.79 12.56
CA GLY A 301 24.83 -20.09 12.47
C GLY A 301 25.03 -18.91 13.42
N PHE A 302 24.03 -18.50 14.21
CA PHE A 302 24.08 -17.22 14.95
C PHE A 302 23.74 -17.28 16.44
N SER A 303 23.79 -18.46 17.07
CA SER A 303 23.49 -18.60 18.51
C SER A 303 24.68 -18.97 19.40
N HIS A 304 25.92 -18.83 18.93
CA HIS A 304 27.11 -19.13 19.74
C HIS A 304 28.23 -18.09 19.59
N MET A 305 27.92 -16.80 19.78
CA MET A 305 28.97 -15.77 19.93
C MET A 305 28.54 -14.65 20.89
N LEU A 306 28.07 -15.03 22.09
CA LEU A 306 28.01 -14.12 23.23
C LEU A 306 28.33 -14.93 24.50
N HIS A 307 29.51 -14.65 25.09
CA HIS A 307 29.96 -14.82 26.48
C HIS A 307 31.45 -15.24 26.52
N PRO A 308 32.35 -14.39 27.05
CA PRO A 308 33.71 -14.76 27.42
C PRO A 308 33.80 -15.16 28.91
N GLY A 309 34.50 -16.26 29.19
CA GLY A 309 35.02 -16.63 30.52
C GLY A 309 34.86 -18.14 30.82
N THR A 310 35.88 -18.99 30.67
CA THR A 310 37.00 -19.41 31.57
C THR A 310 36.71 -20.74 32.31
N GLN A 311 37.76 -21.59 32.35
CA GLN A 311 37.97 -22.85 33.11
C GLN A 311 37.35 -24.16 32.55
N GLU A 312 38.00 -25.33 32.59
CA GLU A 312 39.38 -25.80 32.85
C GLU A 312 39.45 -27.30 32.48
N ASN A 313 40.67 -27.85 32.37
CA ASN A 313 41.06 -29.28 32.26
C ASN A 313 40.85 -29.98 30.89
N GLY A 314 41.82 -30.68 30.28
CA GLY A 314 43.19 -31.05 30.64
C GLY A 314 43.77 -32.03 29.59
N SER A 315 45.07 -32.32 29.74
CA SER A 315 45.90 -33.38 29.12
C SER A 315 46.70 -33.09 27.81
N SER A 316 47.97 -32.75 28.08
CA SER A 316 49.22 -33.44 27.68
C SER A 316 49.87 -33.32 26.29
N LEU A 317 51.22 -33.23 26.37
CA LEU A 317 52.30 -33.35 25.38
C LEU A 317 52.68 -32.08 24.59
N GLY A 318 53.90 -31.55 24.62
CA GLY A 318 55.12 -31.87 25.35
C GLY A 318 56.28 -30.96 24.89
N SER A 319 57.29 -30.80 25.75
CA SER A 319 58.69 -30.43 25.46
C SER A 319 59.02 -29.10 24.75
N ALA A 320 59.61 -28.14 25.48
CA ALA A 320 61.04 -27.81 25.36
C ALA A 320 61.43 -26.67 26.34
N HIS A 321 62.65 -26.79 26.89
CA HIS A 321 63.32 -25.99 27.92
C HIS A 321 63.57 -24.51 27.60
N GLY A 322 63.76 -23.70 28.67
CA GLY A 322 64.63 -22.51 28.64
C GLY A 322 64.39 -21.48 29.75
N ASN A 323 65.23 -21.50 30.79
CA ASN A 323 65.25 -20.63 31.98
C ASN A 323 65.33 -19.11 31.70
N GLY A 324 64.84 -18.28 32.65
CA GLY A 324 65.23 -16.86 32.74
C GLY A 324 64.43 -16.00 33.71
N ILE A 325 65.02 -15.71 34.87
CA ILE A 325 64.59 -14.91 36.03
C ILE A 325 64.35 -13.41 35.72
N GLY A 326 63.43 -12.74 36.44
CA GLY A 326 63.47 -11.27 36.63
C GLY A 326 62.17 -10.60 37.08
N HIS A 327 62.21 -9.94 38.25
CA HIS A 327 61.15 -9.34 39.07
C HIS A 327 60.51 -8.01 38.59
N HIS A 328 59.31 -7.72 39.18
CA HIS A 328 58.69 -6.42 39.56
C HIS A 328 58.51 -5.34 38.45
N GLU A 329 57.41 -4.59 38.29
CA GLU A 329 56.47 -3.89 39.19
C GLU A 329 55.10 -3.78 38.46
N GLY A 330 53.95 -3.78 39.13
CA GLY A 330 53.43 -2.59 39.81
C GLY A 330 52.35 -1.91 38.95
N ASN A 331 51.11 -2.27 39.25
CA ASN A 331 49.86 -1.91 38.55
C ASN A 331 49.46 -0.42 38.74
N SER A 332 48.98 0.24 37.68
CA SER A 332 47.83 1.16 37.77
C SER A 332 47.31 1.56 36.38
N GLU A 333 46.00 1.40 36.23
CA GLU A 333 45.20 1.38 35.01
C GLU A 333 44.81 2.78 34.49
N GLU A 334 44.80 2.94 33.15
CA GLU A 334 43.89 3.86 32.43
C GLU A 334 43.29 3.07 31.24
N PRO A 335 41.95 3.04 31.03
CA PRO A 335 41.38 2.22 29.98
C PRO A 335 41.44 2.94 28.62
N LYS A 336 42.20 2.34 27.69
CA LYS A 336 42.16 2.64 26.26
C LYS A 336 40.77 2.33 25.68
N LYS A 337 40.15 3.33 25.05
CA LYS A 337 38.99 3.17 24.16
C LYS A 337 39.32 2.19 23.04
N CYS A 338 38.69 1.02 23.06
CA CYS A 338 38.72 0.07 21.94
C CYS A 338 37.61 0.42 20.95
N GLY A 339 38.00 0.92 19.77
CA GLY A 339 37.11 1.15 18.65
C GLY A 339 36.50 -0.15 18.14
N LYS A 340 35.17 -0.17 17.98
CA LYS A 340 34.48 -1.19 17.20
C LYS A 340 33.94 -0.57 15.92
N ASN A 341 34.40 -1.14 14.82
CA ASN A 341 34.15 -0.77 13.43
C ASN A 341 32.64 -0.62 13.11
N PRO A 342 32.20 0.52 12.54
CA PRO A 342 30.82 0.70 12.08
C PRO A 342 30.58 0.12 10.66
N THR A 343 31.55 -0.58 10.07
CA THR A 343 31.57 -0.80 8.63
C THR A 343 30.64 -1.92 8.12
N PHE A 344 30.30 -2.94 8.92
CA PHE A 344 29.50 -4.07 8.41
C PHE A 344 27.98 -3.81 8.36
N SER A 345 27.43 -3.04 9.32
CA SER A 345 26.01 -2.68 9.35
C SER A 345 25.65 -1.54 8.38
N VAL A 346 26.62 -0.69 8.05
CA VAL A 346 26.42 0.43 7.11
C VAL A 346 26.45 -0.08 5.67
N LEU A 347 27.24 -1.10 5.36
CA LEU A 347 27.31 -1.69 4.02
C LEU A 347 26.04 -2.43 3.61
N THR A 348 25.38 -3.16 4.51
CA THR A 348 24.12 -3.86 4.20
C THR A 348 22.95 -2.88 4.05
N ALA A 349 22.88 -1.84 4.89
CA ALA A 349 21.90 -0.76 4.73
C ALA A 349 22.14 0.06 3.45
N SER A 350 23.40 0.28 3.06
CA SER A 350 23.76 0.98 1.82
C SER A 350 23.42 0.16 0.57
N LEU A 351 23.60 -1.15 0.59
CA LEU A 351 23.25 -2.05 -0.52
C LEU A 351 21.73 -2.21 -0.67
N VAL A 352 20.98 -2.31 0.44
CA VAL A 352 19.51 -2.31 0.40
C VAL A 352 18.99 -0.95 -0.08
N SER A 353 19.57 0.17 0.39
CA SER A 353 19.21 1.51 -0.09
C SER A 353 19.54 1.72 -1.57
N SER A 354 20.66 1.18 -2.06
CA SER A 354 21.06 1.24 -3.47
C SER A 354 20.17 0.35 -4.36
N ALA A 355 19.76 -0.82 -3.86
CA ALA A 355 18.81 -1.70 -4.53
C ALA A 355 17.36 -1.14 -4.49
N CYS A 356 16.98 -0.44 -3.42
CA CYS A 356 15.72 0.32 -3.34
C CYS A 356 15.74 1.46 -4.36
N LEU A 357 16.84 2.21 -4.47
CA LEU A 357 17.02 3.20 -5.54
C LEU A 357 16.96 2.56 -6.94
N TRP A 358 17.50 1.35 -7.12
CA TRP A 358 17.46 0.63 -8.39
C TRP A 358 16.07 0.04 -8.74
N ALA A 359 15.30 -0.40 -7.76
CA ALA A 359 13.96 -0.96 -7.94
C ALA A 359 12.83 0.09 -7.91
N VAL A 360 13.06 1.24 -7.29
CA VAL A 360 12.09 2.35 -7.12
C VAL A 360 12.41 3.54 -8.05
N GLY A 361 13.61 3.66 -8.64
CA GLY A 361 13.96 4.88 -9.39
C GLY A 361 15.05 4.73 -10.44
N TYR A 362 14.62 4.44 -11.68
CA TYR A 362 15.08 5.23 -12.83
C TYR A 362 13.95 6.15 -13.28
N THR A 363 13.67 7.17 -12.45
CA THR A 363 13.27 8.48 -12.96
C THR A 363 14.34 9.44 -12.49
N ASN A 364 15.31 9.74 -13.36
CA ASN A 364 16.22 10.87 -13.15
C ASN A 364 15.37 12.12 -12.94
N ASP A 365 15.21 12.57 -11.70
CA ASP A 365 14.73 13.91 -11.31
C ASP A 365 15.10 14.18 -9.85
N ALA A 366 16.37 13.95 -9.51
CA ALA A 366 16.97 14.42 -8.26
C ALA A 366 18.43 14.80 -8.50
N LYS A 367 18.63 16.02 -9.01
CA LYS A 367 19.74 16.95 -8.71
C LYS A 367 19.67 18.16 -9.65
N SER A 368 19.03 19.22 -9.17
CA SER A 368 19.42 20.61 -9.35
C SER A 368 18.86 21.39 -8.17
#